data_AF-A0A5E9G3S0-F1
#
_entry.id   AF-A0A5E9G3S0-F1
#
_cell.length_a   1.000
_cell.length_b   1.000
_cell.length_c   1.000
_cell.angle_alpha   90.00
_cell.angle_beta   90.00
_cell.angle_gamma   90.00
#
_symmetry.space_group_name_H-M   'P 1'
#
loop_
_entity.id
_entity.type
_entity.pdbx_description
1 polymer ?
#
loop_
_entity_poly.entity_id
_entity_poly.type
_entity_poly.pdbx_seq_one_letter_code
_entity_poly.pdbx_strand_id
1 'polypeptide(L)'
;MKRSSALLSQHGRPFLVIAVVSVLGILASAGIQIVASRGLGPQGFGLLASFLAIINVVAVGSAALRNSVAVIMAETLLSPPTFASQRRLIDTSMIEALVLGGICTIGILLVSPVLASSLETNLTTLILTAAIVVPYFLFARAQGLLQGKGDSRSVVWWSTSAQMTQLLLAAGALALGYGATGILVVYLVTVVLGTVGSTFQAKSLFIPKTRKPFSVNSSIVLMLTITFAWLTNVDVILVRSGTSELVAGSFAAAAVLVKTTLILPATLSLYLLPKFVNRRDDAKMTKFGVNATLGITFLSGVTMFILVLLAGDFLVSVLFGAEYDLSVTYLPGMALMWLPWAMSLALLMRITAAASKSGLVVLLLVAATQWIGASVLLPDVFAMMFFNGLVGTATLAVLFTIHILTARSAESAAVARALEKNPPIR
;
A
#
# COMPACT_ATOMS: atom_id res chain seq x y z
N MET A 1 -13.48 -22.33 -31.21
CA MET A 1 -12.77 -21.04 -31.38
C MET A 1 -13.68 -19.80 -31.49
N LYS A 2 -14.78 -19.79 -32.28
CA LYS A 2 -15.65 -18.57 -32.43
C LYS A 2 -16.31 -18.02 -31.15
N ARG A 3 -16.54 -18.83 -30.11
CA ARG A 3 -17.10 -18.36 -28.82
C ARG A 3 -16.08 -17.61 -27.94
N SER A 4 -14.78 -17.90 -28.04
CA SER A 4 -13.77 -17.21 -27.21
C SER A 4 -13.44 -15.82 -27.74
N SER A 5 -13.51 -15.60 -29.07
CA SER A 5 -13.29 -14.27 -29.67
C SER A 5 -14.41 -13.28 -29.33
N ALA A 6 -15.66 -13.75 -29.26
CA ALA A 6 -16.80 -12.91 -28.87
C ALA A 6 -16.78 -12.52 -27.38
N LEU A 7 -16.32 -13.42 -26.49
CA LEU A 7 -16.15 -13.12 -25.07
C LEU A 7 -14.99 -12.14 -24.83
N LEU A 8 -13.90 -12.27 -25.57
CA LEU A 8 -12.75 -11.34 -25.51
C LEU A 8 -13.13 -9.93 -26.00
N SER A 9 -13.92 -9.81 -27.08
CA SER A 9 -14.33 -8.49 -27.58
C SER A 9 -15.33 -7.78 -26.66
N GLN A 10 -16.22 -8.53 -25.98
CA GLN A 10 -17.21 -7.95 -25.07
C GLN A 10 -16.59 -7.47 -23.74
N HIS A 11 -15.49 -8.07 -23.30
CA HIS A 11 -14.81 -7.68 -22.05
C HIS A 11 -13.60 -6.76 -22.27
N GLY A 12 -13.00 -6.75 -23.46
CA GLY A 12 -11.76 -6.00 -23.74
C GLY A 12 -11.89 -4.49 -23.54
N ARG A 13 -13.00 -3.88 -23.99
CA ARG A 13 -13.19 -2.43 -23.90
C ARG A 13 -13.30 -1.92 -22.45
N PRO A 14 -14.13 -2.52 -21.56
CA PRO A 14 -14.13 -2.17 -20.13
C PRO A 14 -12.77 -2.32 -19.46
N PHE A 15 -12.02 -3.39 -19.74
CA PHE A 15 -10.68 -3.60 -19.18
C PHE A 15 -9.69 -2.52 -19.65
N LEU A 16 -9.70 -2.16 -20.93
CA LEU A 16 -8.83 -1.11 -21.47
C LEU A 16 -9.14 0.25 -20.83
N VAL A 17 -10.43 0.59 -20.65
CA VAL A 17 -10.82 1.84 -19.97
C VAL A 17 -10.32 1.85 -18.53
N ILE A 18 -10.50 0.76 -17.78
CA ILE A 18 -10.00 0.65 -16.40
C ILE A 18 -8.48 0.80 -16.36
N ALA A 19 -7.75 0.17 -17.28
CA ALA A 19 -6.30 0.24 -17.35
C ALA A 19 -5.82 1.68 -17.62
N VAL A 20 -6.38 2.35 -18.64
CA VAL A 20 -6.03 3.73 -18.99
C VAL A 20 -6.32 4.68 -17.83
N VAL A 21 -7.51 4.58 -17.22
CA VAL A 21 -7.89 5.45 -16.10
C VAL A 21 -6.97 5.20 -14.89
N SER A 22 -6.60 3.95 -14.61
CA SER A 22 -5.64 3.64 -13.53
C SER A 22 -4.24 4.19 -13.81
N VAL A 23 -3.76 4.13 -15.05
CA VAL A 23 -2.48 4.73 -15.46
C VAL A 23 -2.51 6.24 -15.24
N LEU A 24 -3.60 6.92 -15.63
CA LEU A 24 -3.76 8.34 -15.35
C LEU A 24 -3.73 8.65 -13.85
N GLY A 25 -4.35 7.82 -13.02
CA GLY A 25 -4.29 7.96 -11.57
C GLY A 25 -2.88 7.82 -11.01
N ILE A 26 -2.13 6.82 -11.47
CA ILE A 26 -0.72 6.61 -11.09
C ILE A 26 0.14 7.81 -11.50
N LEU A 27 -0.02 8.29 -12.74
CA LEU A 27 0.69 9.47 -13.24
C LEU A 27 0.32 10.73 -12.45
N ALA A 28 -0.95 10.91 -12.09
CA ALA A 28 -1.38 12.02 -11.25
C ALA A 28 -0.75 11.95 -9.85
N SER A 29 -0.69 10.75 -9.25
CA SER A 29 -0.04 10.53 -7.96
C SER A 29 1.47 10.83 -8.01
N ALA A 30 2.16 10.44 -9.08
CA ALA A 30 3.57 10.80 -9.28
C ALA A 30 3.73 12.30 -9.53
N GLY A 31 2.82 12.90 -10.31
CA GLY A 31 2.76 14.32 -10.57
C GLY A 31 2.62 15.15 -9.29
N ILE A 32 1.85 14.69 -8.29
CA ILE A 32 1.73 15.39 -7.00
C ILE A 32 3.10 15.46 -6.31
N GLN A 33 3.86 14.37 -6.31
CA GLN A 33 5.19 14.33 -5.70
C GLN A 33 6.16 15.28 -6.40
N ILE A 34 6.15 15.28 -7.74
CA ILE A 34 6.97 16.16 -8.57
C ILE A 34 6.62 17.64 -8.31
N VAL A 35 5.33 17.99 -8.40
CA VAL A 35 4.83 19.35 -8.17
C VAL A 35 5.14 19.82 -6.76
N ALA A 36 4.91 18.98 -5.74
CA ALA A 36 5.21 19.30 -4.35
C ALA A 36 6.71 19.49 -4.11
N SER A 37 7.56 18.62 -4.66
CA SER A 37 9.01 18.73 -4.48
C SER A 37 9.58 20.02 -5.07
N ARG A 38 9.13 20.41 -6.27
CA ARG A 38 9.54 21.65 -6.94
C ARG A 38 8.99 22.90 -6.28
N GLY A 39 7.77 22.84 -5.74
CA GLY A 39 7.13 24.02 -5.13
C GLY A 39 7.53 24.27 -3.67
N LEU A 40 8.05 23.28 -2.97
CA LEU A 40 8.40 23.40 -1.54
C LEU A 40 9.90 23.46 -1.26
N GLY A 41 10.74 23.06 -2.22
CA GLY A 41 12.15 22.77 -1.98
C GLY A 41 12.35 21.60 -1.00
N PRO A 42 13.61 21.20 -0.76
CA PRO A 42 13.92 20.02 0.06
C PRO A 42 13.34 20.07 1.48
N GLN A 43 13.40 21.23 2.14
CA GLN A 43 12.91 21.41 3.51
C GLN A 43 11.41 21.10 3.62
N GLY A 44 10.58 21.80 2.84
CA GLY A 44 9.13 21.63 2.90
C GLY A 44 8.69 20.27 2.35
N PHE A 45 9.37 19.75 1.32
CA PHE A 45 9.06 18.45 0.76
C PHE A 45 9.39 17.29 1.71
N GLY A 46 10.52 17.34 2.43
CA GLY A 46 10.87 16.33 3.43
C GLY A 46 9.84 16.24 4.57
N LEU A 47 9.33 17.40 5.00
CA LEU A 47 8.24 17.47 5.97
C LEU A 47 6.93 16.87 5.41
N LEU A 48 6.52 17.29 4.20
CA LEU A 48 5.33 16.74 3.54
C LEU A 48 5.45 15.23 3.33
N ALA A 49 6.59 14.75 2.84
CA ALA A 49 6.84 13.33 2.60
C ALA A 49 6.71 12.49 3.87
N SER A 50 7.09 13.04 5.03
CA SER A 50 6.89 12.39 6.33
C SER A 50 5.40 12.25 6.68
N PHE A 51 4.58 13.27 6.42
CA PHE A 51 3.13 13.16 6.59
C PHE A 51 2.50 12.21 5.58
N LEU A 52 2.93 12.25 4.32
CA LEU A 52 2.47 11.32 3.29
C LEU A 52 2.87 9.88 3.61
N ALA A 53 4.01 9.64 4.24
CA ALA A 53 4.40 8.33 4.76
C ALA A 53 3.39 7.80 5.79
N ILE A 54 2.98 8.64 6.76
CA ILE A 54 1.92 8.29 7.73
C ILE A 54 0.59 7.98 7.02
N ILE A 55 0.19 8.85 6.09
CA ILE A 55 -1.04 8.69 5.30
C ILE A 55 -0.99 7.41 4.45
N ASN A 56 0.17 7.06 3.88
CA ASN A 56 0.36 5.85 3.09
C ASN A 56 0.16 4.59 3.94
N VAL A 57 0.63 4.59 5.20
CA VAL A 57 0.39 3.46 6.12
C VAL A 57 -1.09 3.26 6.37
N VAL A 58 -1.82 4.36 6.63
CA VAL A 58 -3.28 4.36 6.77
C VAL A 58 -3.96 3.90 5.48
N ALA A 59 -3.49 4.35 4.32
CA ALA A 59 -4.05 4.00 3.02
C ALA A 59 -3.91 2.51 2.69
N VAL A 60 -2.79 1.89 3.07
CA VAL A 60 -2.61 0.44 2.91
C VAL A 60 -3.54 -0.33 3.86
N GLY A 61 -3.70 0.12 5.11
CA GLY A 61 -4.65 -0.46 6.05
C GLY A 61 -6.10 -0.37 5.56
N SER A 62 -6.49 0.78 5.02
CA SER A 62 -7.84 0.98 4.46
C SER A 62 -8.08 0.12 3.21
N ALA A 63 -7.06 -0.12 2.40
CA ALA A 63 -7.17 -1.01 1.23
C ALA A 63 -7.49 -2.46 1.63
N ALA A 64 -6.99 -2.94 2.77
CA ALA A 64 -7.35 -4.24 3.31
C ALA A 64 -8.84 -4.29 3.76
N LEU A 65 -9.34 -3.23 4.41
CA LEU A 65 -10.78 -3.07 4.69
C LEU A 65 -11.60 -3.12 3.39
N ARG A 66 -11.22 -2.32 2.38
CA ARG A 66 -11.89 -2.29 1.06
C ARG A 66 -12.03 -3.69 0.47
N ASN A 67 -10.94 -4.45 0.45
CA ASN A 67 -10.93 -5.81 -0.09
C ASN A 67 -11.86 -6.73 0.70
N SER A 68 -11.86 -6.65 2.04
CA SER A 68 -12.74 -7.49 2.87
C SER A 68 -14.22 -7.17 2.65
N VAL A 69 -14.57 -5.87 2.62
CA VAL A 69 -15.92 -5.40 2.31
C VAL A 69 -16.36 -5.85 0.92
N ALA A 70 -15.47 -5.79 -0.08
CA ALA A 70 -15.78 -6.24 -1.43
C ALA A 70 -16.11 -7.73 -1.50
N VAL A 71 -15.32 -8.59 -0.84
CA VAL A 71 -15.56 -10.04 -0.81
C VAL A 71 -16.93 -10.34 -0.19
N ILE A 72 -17.23 -9.77 0.97
CA ILE A 72 -18.49 -10.05 1.67
C ILE A 72 -19.69 -9.51 0.91
N MET A 73 -19.57 -8.34 0.28
CA MET A 73 -20.64 -7.80 -0.55
C MET A 73 -20.91 -8.73 -1.75
N ALA A 74 -19.86 -9.26 -2.40
CA ALA A 74 -20.01 -10.20 -3.51
C ALA A 74 -20.72 -11.50 -3.07
N GLU A 75 -20.32 -12.08 -1.94
CA GLU A 75 -20.97 -13.28 -1.39
C GLU A 75 -22.42 -13.01 -0.96
N THR A 76 -22.70 -11.80 -0.45
CA THR A 76 -24.04 -11.38 -0.06
C THR A 76 -24.98 -11.32 -1.28
N LEU A 77 -24.50 -10.85 -2.43
CA LEU A 77 -25.27 -10.79 -3.67
C LEU A 77 -25.54 -12.16 -4.31
N LEU A 78 -24.68 -13.15 -4.04
CA LEU A 78 -24.87 -14.53 -4.50
C LEU A 78 -25.83 -15.33 -3.62
N SER A 79 -26.08 -14.88 -2.39
CA SER A 79 -26.99 -15.55 -1.47
C SER A 79 -28.44 -15.22 -1.83
N PRO A 80 -29.38 -16.19 -1.78
CA PRO A 80 -30.79 -15.91 -2.06
C PRO A 80 -31.30 -14.80 -1.12
N PRO A 81 -32.13 -13.87 -1.62
CA PRO A 81 -32.58 -12.73 -0.84
C PRO A 81 -33.36 -13.23 0.38
N THR A 82 -32.72 -13.22 1.55
CA THR A 82 -33.42 -13.44 2.80
C THR A 82 -34.38 -12.27 3.00
N PHE A 83 -35.67 -12.60 3.02
CA PHE A 83 -36.79 -11.67 3.05
C PHE A 83 -36.58 -10.52 4.07
N ALA A 84 -36.88 -9.29 3.62
CA ALA A 84 -37.05 -8.08 4.43
C ALA A 84 -35.86 -7.62 5.31
N SER A 85 -34.66 -7.50 4.74
CA SER A 85 -33.63 -6.65 5.34
C SER A 85 -34.03 -5.18 5.20
N GLN A 86 -34.62 -4.59 6.24
CA GLN A 86 -34.82 -3.13 6.34
C GLN A 86 -33.52 -2.40 5.98
N ARG A 87 -33.60 -1.46 5.03
CA ARG A 87 -32.50 -0.56 4.69
C ARG A 87 -32.12 0.26 5.92
N ARG A 88 -31.02 -0.10 6.58
CA ARG A 88 -30.44 0.71 7.67
C ARG A 88 -29.32 1.57 7.11
N LEU A 89 -29.27 2.83 7.55
CA LEU A 89 -28.21 3.78 7.20
C LEU A 89 -26.83 3.35 7.73
N ILE A 90 -26.79 2.59 8.82
CA ILE A 90 -25.56 2.12 9.47
C ILE A 90 -25.56 0.59 9.44
N ASP A 91 -24.59 0.02 8.72
CA ASP A 91 -24.31 -1.42 8.69
C ASP A 91 -22.99 -1.76 9.42
N THR A 92 -22.70 -3.06 9.55
CA THR A 92 -21.50 -3.53 10.25
C THR A 92 -20.22 -2.97 9.63
N SER A 93 -20.16 -2.87 8.30
CA SER A 93 -18.97 -2.35 7.60
C SER A 93 -18.72 -0.86 7.85
N MET A 94 -19.79 -0.07 8.03
CA MET A 94 -19.69 1.34 8.42
C MET A 94 -19.10 1.47 9.83
N ILE A 95 -19.59 0.65 10.77
CA ILE A 95 -19.08 0.64 12.16
C ILE A 95 -17.60 0.24 12.16
N GLU A 96 -17.22 -0.81 11.45
CA GLU A 96 -15.82 -1.24 11.39
C GLU A 96 -14.90 -0.20 10.74
N ALA A 97 -15.35 0.49 9.68
CA ALA A 97 -14.61 1.58 9.08
C ALA A 97 -14.39 2.74 10.07
N LEU A 98 -15.43 3.12 10.82
CA LEU A 98 -15.35 4.16 11.85
C LEU A 98 -14.46 3.74 13.03
N VAL A 99 -14.54 2.49 13.48
CA VAL A 99 -13.72 1.96 14.58
C VAL A 99 -12.25 1.90 14.18
N LEU A 100 -11.92 1.33 13.01
CA LEU A 100 -10.54 1.26 12.53
C LEU A 100 -9.96 2.64 12.24
N GLY A 101 -10.72 3.50 11.56
CA GLY A 101 -10.33 4.89 11.33
C GLY A 101 -10.13 5.66 12.63
N GLY A 102 -11.07 5.51 13.58
CA GLY A 102 -11.01 6.15 14.89
C GLY A 102 -9.81 5.71 15.72
N ILE A 103 -9.53 4.40 15.79
CA ILE A 103 -8.33 3.86 16.47
C ILE A 103 -7.06 4.44 15.85
N CYS A 104 -6.95 4.48 14.53
CA CYS A 104 -5.78 5.05 13.85
C CYS A 104 -5.65 6.56 14.09
N THR A 105 -6.75 7.32 14.02
CA THR A 105 -6.78 8.76 14.33
C THR A 105 -6.35 9.02 15.76
N ILE A 106 -6.92 8.31 16.74
CA ILE A 106 -6.54 8.44 18.16
C ILE A 106 -5.06 8.07 18.34
N GLY A 107 -4.59 7.00 17.72
CA GLY A 107 -3.17 6.61 17.75
C GLY A 107 -2.25 7.73 17.27
N ILE A 108 -2.55 8.36 16.13
CA ILE A 108 -1.76 9.50 15.62
C ILE A 108 -1.83 10.68 16.57
N LEU A 109 -3.01 11.01 17.11
CA LEU A 109 -3.17 12.13 18.05
C LEU A 109 -2.41 11.90 19.36
N LEU A 110 -2.40 10.68 19.88
CA LEU A 110 -1.66 10.34 21.11
C LEU A 110 -0.14 10.47 20.92
N VAL A 111 0.38 10.08 19.75
CA VAL A 111 1.80 10.19 19.43
C VAL A 111 2.16 11.58 18.86
N SER A 112 1.17 12.42 18.58
CA SER A 112 1.37 13.73 17.94
C SER A 112 2.31 14.68 18.68
N PRO A 113 2.37 14.76 20.03
CA PRO A 113 3.34 15.66 20.68
C PRO A 113 4.79 15.24 20.39
N VAL A 114 5.04 13.93 20.38
CA VAL A 114 6.37 13.35 20.07
C VAL A 114 6.69 13.55 18.59
N LEU A 115 5.72 13.37 17.69
CA LEU A 115 5.91 13.64 16.26
C LEU A 115 6.10 15.14 15.97
N ALA A 116 5.45 16.02 16.72
CA ALA A 116 5.55 17.46 16.54
C ALA A 116 6.96 17.96 16.84
N SER A 117 7.52 17.52 17.98
CA SER A 117 8.90 17.84 18.35
C SER A 117 9.89 17.17 17.40
N SER A 118 9.68 15.90 17.05
CA SER A 118 10.62 15.15 16.22
C SER A 118 10.63 15.63 14.77
N LEU A 119 9.50 16.08 14.21
CA LEU A 119 9.42 16.55 12.82
C LEU A 119 9.62 18.05 12.68
N GLU A 120 9.82 18.76 13.79
CA GLU A 120 9.93 20.22 13.88
C GLU A 120 8.71 20.92 13.24
N THR A 121 7.50 20.49 13.63
CA THR A 121 6.25 20.94 13.02
C THR A 121 5.21 21.35 14.04
N ASN A 122 4.17 22.04 13.59
CA ASN A 122 3.08 22.47 14.45
C ASN A 122 2.06 21.34 14.69
N LEU A 123 1.43 21.37 15.87
CA LEU A 123 0.41 20.38 16.24
C LEU A 123 -0.78 20.40 15.27
N THR A 124 -1.11 21.57 14.72
CA THR A 124 -2.20 21.75 13.74
C THR A 124 -2.02 20.87 12.51
N THR A 125 -0.79 20.74 11.98
CA THR A 125 -0.52 19.92 10.79
C THR A 125 -0.66 18.43 11.09
N LEU A 126 -0.34 18.00 12.32
CA LEU A 126 -0.58 16.63 12.77
C LEU A 126 -2.06 16.34 13.02
N ILE A 127 -2.80 17.28 13.60
CA ILE A 127 -4.27 17.17 13.75
C ILE A 127 -4.92 17.06 12.36
N LEU A 128 -4.46 17.89 11.41
CA LEU A 128 -4.93 17.84 10.02
C LEU A 128 -4.63 16.48 9.38
N THR A 129 -3.43 15.94 9.59
CA THR A 129 -3.05 14.59 9.13
C THR A 129 -3.94 13.51 9.75
N ALA A 130 -4.23 13.60 11.06
CA ALA A 130 -5.10 12.67 11.77
C ALA A 130 -6.56 12.76 11.28
N ALA A 131 -7.02 13.95 10.89
CA ALA A 131 -8.37 14.19 10.35
C ALA A 131 -8.60 13.54 8.97
N ILE A 132 -7.55 13.27 8.20
CA ILE A 132 -7.62 12.58 6.90
C ILE A 132 -8.02 11.11 7.07
N VAL A 133 -7.64 10.49 8.20
CA VAL A 133 -7.68 9.03 8.39
C VAL A 133 -9.09 8.45 8.36
N VAL A 134 -10.03 8.99 9.14
CA VAL A 134 -11.42 8.48 9.19
C VAL A 134 -12.09 8.55 7.81
N PRO A 135 -12.10 9.70 7.11
CA PRO A 135 -12.57 9.76 5.73
C PRO A 135 -11.92 8.70 4.83
N TYR A 136 -10.62 8.45 4.96
CA TYR A 136 -9.93 7.47 4.14
C TYR A 136 -10.49 6.04 4.31
N PHE A 137 -10.79 5.62 5.54
CA PHE A 137 -11.44 4.33 5.82
C PHE A 137 -12.89 4.27 5.31
N LEU A 138 -13.64 5.36 5.44
CA LEU A 138 -15.00 5.46 4.90
C LEU A 138 -15.03 5.41 3.38
N PHE A 139 -14.08 6.09 2.72
CA PHE A 139 -13.87 6.03 1.28
C PHE A 139 -13.55 4.60 0.83
N ALA A 140 -12.62 3.94 1.52
CA ALA A 140 -12.25 2.57 1.26
C ALA A 140 -13.43 1.59 1.41
N ARG A 141 -14.28 1.76 2.43
CA ARG A 141 -15.53 1.01 2.59
C ARG A 141 -16.46 1.20 1.39
N ALA A 142 -16.74 2.44 1.00
CA ALA A 142 -17.63 2.74 -0.12
C ALA A 142 -17.13 2.13 -1.44
N GLN A 143 -15.82 2.23 -1.70
CA GLN A 143 -15.17 1.56 -2.82
C GLN A 143 -15.31 0.03 -2.74
N GLY A 144 -15.20 -0.55 -1.54
CA GLY A 144 -15.36 -1.99 -1.32
C GLY A 144 -16.77 -2.47 -1.68
N LEU A 145 -17.81 -1.73 -1.28
CA LEU A 145 -19.19 -2.05 -1.64
C LEU A 145 -19.42 -2.02 -3.15
N LEU A 146 -18.93 -0.96 -3.82
CA LEU A 146 -19.02 -0.84 -5.28
C LEU A 146 -18.26 -1.97 -5.99
N GLN A 147 -17.04 -2.28 -5.53
CA GLN A 147 -16.22 -3.36 -6.07
C GLN A 147 -16.89 -4.73 -5.91
N GLY A 148 -17.45 -5.01 -4.73
CA GLY A 148 -18.13 -6.27 -4.44
C GLY A 148 -19.43 -6.47 -5.25
N LYS A 149 -20.08 -5.37 -5.64
CA LYS A 149 -21.19 -5.39 -6.62
C LYS A 149 -20.74 -5.66 -8.06
N GLY A 150 -19.43 -5.67 -8.32
CA GLY A 150 -18.86 -5.76 -9.66
C GLY A 150 -18.71 -4.41 -10.36
N ASP A 151 -18.98 -3.27 -9.69
CA ASP A 151 -18.81 -1.93 -10.24
C ASP A 151 -17.37 -1.41 -10.06
N SER A 152 -16.40 -2.18 -10.58
CA SER A 152 -14.98 -1.82 -10.52
C SER A 152 -14.67 -0.54 -11.30
N ARG A 153 -15.51 -0.21 -12.29
CA ARG A 153 -15.40 1.03 -13.08
C ARG A 153 -15.57 2.25 -12.17
N SER A 154 -16.63 2.32 -11.36
CA SER A 154 -16.82 3.46 -10.46
C SER A 154 -15.73 3.58 -9.41
N VAL A 155 -15.19 2.47 -8.91
CA VAL A 155 -14.05 2.49 -7.97
C VAL A 155 -12.83 3.16 -8.58
N VAL A 156 -12.48 2.77 -9.81
CA VAL A 156 -11.33 3.31 -10.55
C VAL A 156 -11.52 4.78 -10.87
N TRP A 157 -12.74 5.19 -11.27
CA TRP A 157 -13.06 6.60 -11.49
C TRP A 157 -12.96 7.44 -10.22
N TRP A 158 -13.53 7.00 -9.09
CA TRP A 158 -13.41 7.75 -7.83
C TRP A 158 -11.96 7.91 -7.38
N SER A 159 -11.17 6.83 -7.47
CA SER A 159 -9.74 6.88 -7.08
C SER A 159 -8.95 7.81 -8.00
N THR A 160 -9.14 7.71 -9.32
CA THR A 160 -8.40 8.48 -10.31
C THR A 160 -8.80 9.94 -10.28
N SER A 161 -10.10 10.24 -10.23
CA SER A 161 -10.59 11.62 -10.10
C SER A 161 -10.07 12.26 -8.81
N ALA A 162 -10.04 11.54 -7.68
CA ALA A 162 -9.45 12.06 -6.46
C ALA A 162 -7.96 12.43 -6.63
N GLN A 163 -7.16 11.58 -7.26
CA GLN A 163 -5.74 11.85 -7.53
C GLN A 163 -5.53 13.02 -8.50
N MET A 164 -6.34 13.10 -9.56
CA MET A 164 -6.30 14.23 -10.50
C MET A 164 -6.70 15.55 -9.82
N THR A 165 -7.77 15.55 -9.02
CA THR A 165 -8.19 16.72 -8.26
C THR A 165 -7.12 17.12 -7.23
N GLN A 166 -6.49 16.15 -6.55
CA GLN A 166 -5.37 16.42 -5.64
C GLN A 166 -4.20 17.09 -6.37
N LEU A 167 -3.82 16.61 -7.55
CA LEU A 167 -2.76 17.23 -8.36
C LEU A 167 -3.08 18.69 -8.69
N LEU A 168 -4.28 18.94 -9.24
CA LEU A 168 -4.69 20.29 -9.64
C LEU A 168 -4.77 21.25 -8.46
N LEU A 169 -5.37 20.81 -7.35
CA LEU A 169 -5.50 21.62 -6.15
C LEU A 169 -4.16 21.80 -5.42
N ALA A 170 -3.27 20.81 -5.41
CA ALA A 170 -1.94 20.94 -4.82
C ALA A 170 -1.08 21.94 -5.62
N ALA A 171 -1.12 21.88 -6.96
CA ALA A 171 -0.48 22.89 -7.80
C ALA A 171 -1.02 24.29 -7.52
N GLY A 172 -2.35 24.44 -7.40
CA GLY A 172 -2.98 25.71 -7.03
C GLY A 172 -2.58 26.20 -5.63
N ALA A 173 -2.53 25.30 -4.64
CA ALA A 173 -2.16 25.66 -3.28
C ALA A 173 -0.70 26.14 -3.18
N LEU A 174 0.21 25.51 -3.92
CA LEU A 174 1.60 25.93 -4.02
C LEU A 174 1.75 27.27 -4.75
N ALA A 175 1.01 27.47 -5.84
CA ALA A 175 1.00 28.74 -6.56
C ALA A 175 0.52 29.91 -5.69
N LEU A 176 -0.33 29.64 -4.69
CA LEU A 176 -0.80 30.60 -3.69
C LEU A 176 0.11 30.70 -2.46
N GLY A 177 1.19 29.92 -2.38
CA GLY A 177 2.17 29.98 -1.29
C GLY A 177 1.76 29.26 0.01
N TYR A 178 0.77 28.36 -0.01
CA TYR A 178 0.30 27.69 1.21
C TYR A 178 1.22 26.58 1.77
N GLY A 179 2.34 26.28 1.09
CA GLY A 179 3.33 25.33 1.54
C GLY A 179 2.81 23.89 1.74
N ALA A 180 3.48 23.13 2.61
CA ALA A 180 3.15 21.71 2.87
C ALA A 180 1.78 21.52 3.55
N THR A 181 1.43 22.41 4.50
CA THR A 181 0.13 22.37 5.18
C THR A 181 -1.02 22.59 4.19
N GLY A 182 -0.85 23.47 3.21
CA GLY A 182 -1.82 23.66 2.13
C GLY A 182 -2.11 22.38 1.34
N ILE A 183 -1.07 21.60 1.03
CA ILE A 183 -1.24 20.30 0.36
C ILE A 183 -2.00 19.31 1.25
N LEU A 184 -1.74 19.28 2.55
CA LEU A 184 -2.50 18.42 3.46
C LEU A 184 -3.99 18.80 3.54
N VAL A 185 -4.32 20.10 3.46
CA VAL A 185 -5.71 20.55 3.33
C VAL A 185 -6.33 20.03 2.03
N VAL A 186 -5.59 20.06 0.92
CA VAL A 186 -6.03 19.47 -0.35
C VAL A 186 -6.31 17.97 -0.20
N TYR A 187 -5.43 17.22 0.47
CA TYR A 187 -5.67 15.80 0.75
C TYR A 187 -6.94 15.57 1.58
N LEU A 188 -7.16 16.38 2.64
CA LEU A 188 -8.37 16.30 3.46
C LEU A 188 -9.63 16.58 2.64
N VAL A 189 -9.66 17.68 1.89
CA VAL A 189 -10.82 18.08 1.08
C VAL A 189 -11.15 17.00 0.05
N THR A 190 -10.14 16.51 -0.66
CA THR A 190 -10.34 15.50 -1.71
C THR A 190 -10.78 14.15 -1.17
N VAL A 191 -10.23 13.69 -0.04
CA VAL A 191 -10.71 12.44 0.58
C VAL A 191 -12.12 12.58 1.13
N VAL A 192 -12.49 13.73 1.71
CA VAL A 192 -13.85 13.98 2.20
C VAL A 192 -14.84 14.00 1.03
N LEU A 193 -14.54 14.72 -0.04
CA LEU A 193 -15.37 14.75 -1.25
C LEU A 193 -15.50 13.35 -1.88
N GLY A 194 -14.39 12.62 -1.99
CA GLY A 194 -14.39 11.23 -2.47
C GLY A 194 -15.23 10.32 -1.58
N THR A 195 -15.14 10.47 -0.25
CA THR A 195 -15.93 9.72 0.72
C THR A 195 -17.42 9.99 0.56
N VAL A 196 -17.82 11.25 0.55
CA VAL A 196 -19.23 11.65 0.41
C VAL A 196 -19.79 11.18 -0.92
N GLY A 197 -19.08 11.42 -2.02
CA GLY A 197 -19.51 11.06 -3.37
C GLY A 197 -19.64 9.55 -3.57
N SER A 198 -18.62 8.78 -3.19
CA SER A 198 -18.65 7.31 -3.31
C SER A 198 -19.67 6.66 -2.36
N THR A 199 -19.83 7.20 -1.14
CA THR A 199 -20.85 6.71 -0.19
C THR A 199 -22.25 6.98 -0.69
N PHE A 200 -22.49 8.17 -1.27
CA PHE A 200 -23.77 8.47 -1.91
C PHE A 200 -24.08 7.53 -3.07
N GLN A 201 -23.07 7.20 -3.89
CA GLN A 201 -23.24 6.23 -4.97
C GLN A 201 -23.51 4.80 -4.42
N ALA A 202 -22.85 4.43 -3.32
CA ALA A 202 -23.00 3.13 -2.67
C ALA A 202 -24.22 3.04 -1.73
N LYS A 203 -25.05 4.09 -1.59
CA LYS A 203 -26.13 4.16 -0.57
C LYS A 203 -27.18 3.06 -0.64
N SER A 204 -27.33 2.41 -1.80
CA SER A 204 -28.26 1.29 -2.00
C SER A 204 -27.66 -0.07 -1.64
N LEU A 205 -26.37 -0.12 -1.30
CA LEU A 205 -25.63 -1.32 -0.95
C LEU A 205 -25.42 -1.38 0.56
N PHE A 206 -25.65 -2.55 1.15
CA PHE A 206 -25.49 -2.78 2.58
C PHE A 206 -25.05 -4.21 2.85
N ILE A 207 -24.27 -4.41 3.91
CA ILE A 207 -23.87 -5.73 4.39
C ILE A 207 -24.75 -6.15 5.58
N PRO A 208 -25.41 -7.32 5.54
CA PRO A 208 -26.22 -7.82 6.66
C PRO A 208 -25.41 -7.96 7.96
N LYS A 209 -26.05 -7.68 9.11
CA LYS A 209 -25.40 -7.74 10.44
C LYS A 209 -24.81 -9.09 10.81
N THR A 210 -25.34 -10.17 10.23
CA THR A 210 -24.90 -11.54 10.49
C THR A 210 -23.51 -11.82 9.92
N ARG A 211 -23.00 -10.99 9.02
CA ARG A 211 -21.66 -11.10 8.45
C ARG A 211 -20.76 -10.01 9.03
N LYS A 212 -19.58 -10.42 9.51
CA LYS A 212 -18.54 -9.53 10.02
C LYS A 212 -17.42 -9.41 8.98
N PRO A 213 -17.09 -8.19 8.53
CA PRO A 213 -15.95 -7.99 7.66
C PRO A 213 -14.58 -8.34 8.22
N PHE A 214 -14.40 -8.38 9.54
CA PHE A 214 -13.18 -8.94 10.12
C PHE A 214 -13.39 -10.28 10.82
N SER A 215 -12.68 -11.28 10.29
CA SER A 215 -12.33 -12.52 11.00
C SER A 215 -10.92 -12.40 11.60
N VAL A 216 -10.53 -13.32 12.48
CA VAL A 216 -9.15 -13.39 12.99
C VAL A 216 -8.13 -13.43 11.85
N ASN A 217 -8.41 -14.18 10.78
CA ASN A 217 -7.55 -14.25 9.60
C ASN A 217 -7.49 -12.93 8.85
N SER A 218 -8.63 -12.26 8.68
CA SER A 218 -8.70 -10.92 8.07
C SER A 218 -7.93 -9.88 8.89
N SER A 219 -7.98 -9.97 10.22
CA SER A 219 -7.20 -9.11 11.12
C SER A 219 -5.70 -9.38 11.01
N ILE A 220 -5.28 -10.65 10.89
CA ILE A 220 -3.87 -11.00 10.64
C ILE A 220 -3.40 -10.41 9.30
N VAL A 221 -4.20 -10.56 8.25
CA VAL A 221 -3.94 -9.97 6.93
C VAL A 221 -3.82 -8.45 7.00
N LEU A 222 -4.75 -7.78 7.67
CA LEU A 222 -4.72 -6.35 7.89
C LEU A 222 -3.42 -5.93 8.60
N MET A 223 -3.08 -6.59 9.70
CA MET A 223 -1.86 -6.29 10.46
C MET A 223 -0.59 -6.56 9.65
N LEU A 224 -0.51 -7.67 8.90
CA LEU A 224 0.59 -7.94 7.97
C LEU A 224 0.79 -6.78 6.99
N THR A 225 -0.30 -6.31 6.37
CA THR A 225 -0.24 -5.23 5.38
C THR A 225 0.14 -3.88 6.01
N ILE A 226 -0.43 -3.53 7.18
CA ILE A 226 -0.11 -2.28 7.88
C ILE A 226 1.34 -2.29 8.38
N THR A 227 1.80 -3.38 9.01
CA THR A 227 3.18 -3.50 9.47
C THR A 227 4.16 -3.43 8.31
N PHE A 228 3.87 -4.07 7.18
CA PHE A 228 4.73 -3.95 6.01
C PHE A 228 4.71 -2.55 5.39
N ALA A 229 3.55 -1.90 5.36
CA ALA A 229 3.45 -0.49 4.96
C ALA A 229 4.30 0.40 5.86
N TRP A 230 4.27 0.19 7.18
CA TRP A 230 5.10 0.90 8.14
C TRP A 230 6.58 0.68 7.82
N LEU A 231 7.03 -0.57 7.71
CA LEU A 231 8.40 -0.92 7.36
C LEU A 231 8.91 -0.22 6.09
N THR A 232 8.00 0.00 5.16
CA THR A 232 8.30 0.60 3.86
C THR A 232 8.08 2.11 3.78
N ASN A 233 7.65 2.76 4.87
CA ASN A 233 7.42 4.22 4.88
C ASN A 233 8.10 4.92 6.07
N VAL A 234 8.48 4.18 7.11
CA VAL A 234 9.05 4.74 8.34
C VAL A 234 10.44 5.36 8.13
N ASP A 235 11.18 4.91 7.11
CA ASP A 235 12.50 5.43 6.76
C ASP A 235 12.49 6.95 6.53
N VAL A 236 11.51 7.46 5.79
CA VAL A 236 11.36 8.90 5.52
C VAL A 236 11.06 9.68 6.80
N ILE A 237 10.22 9.13 7.68
CA ILE A 237 9.86 9.75 8.97
C ILE A 237 11.10 9.82 9.87
N LEU A 238 11.87 8.73 9.95
CA LEU A 238 13.05 8.63 10.80
C LEU A 238 14.16 9.56 10.33
N VAL A 239 14.46 9.60 9.03
CA VAL A 239 15.47 10.53 8.50
C VAL A 239 15.06 11.97 8.77
N ARG A 240 13.77 12.33 8.59
CA ARG A 240 13.30 13.68 8.93
C ARG A 240 13.50 14.02 10.40
N SER A 241 13.33 13.07 11.30
CA SER A 241 13.52 13.30 12.73
C SER A 241 14.96 13.30 13.22
N GLY A 242 15.87 12.65 12.48
CA GLY A 242 17.25 12.41 12.92
C GLY A 242 18.31 13.15 12.12
N THR A 243 17.94 13.97 11.13
CA THR A 243 18.90 14.66 10.24
C THR A 243 18.46 16.09 9.94
N SER A 244 19.33 16.85 9.27
CA SER A 244 18.98 18.19 8.80
C SER A 244 17.89 18.15 7.73
N GLU A 245 17.15 19.25 7.63
CA GLU A 245 15.99 19.35 6.74
C GLU A 245 16.33 19.15 5.26
N LEU A 246 17.51 19.64 4.83
CA LEU A 246 18.03 19.45 3.48
C LEU A 246 18.31 17.97 3.17
N VAL A 247 18.93 17.27 4.12
CA VAL A 247 19.23 15.83 4.01
C VAL A 247 17.94 15.03 3.95
N ALA A 248 16.98 15.33 4.83
CA ALA A 248 15.68 14.67 4.85
C ALA A 248 14.88 14.89 3.57
N GLY A 249 14.87 16.11 3.03
CA GLY A 249 14.24 16.43 1.75
C GLY A 249 14.85 15.66 0.58
N SER A 250 16.18 15.64 0.53
CA SER A 250 16.93 14.94 -0.51
C SER A 250 16.74 13.42 -0.43
N PHE A 251 16.75 12.86 0.77
CA PHE A 251 16.43 11.46 1.02
C PHE A 251 14.99 11.13 0.58
N ALA A 252 14.02 11.98 0.92
CA ALA A 252 12.63 11.78 0.54
C ALA A 252 12.43 11.79 -0.99
N ALA A 253 13.11 12.69 -1.72
CA ALA A 253 13.08 12.74 -3.19
C ALA A 253 13.66 11.46 -3.81
N ALA A 254 14.84 11.03 -3.34
CA ALA A 254 15.42 9.75 -3.76
C ALA A 254 14.48 8.57 -3.45
N ALA A 255 13.84 8.59 -2.28
CA ALA A 255 12.92 7.55 -1.83
C ALA A 255 11.68 7.46 -2.71
N VAL A 256 11.08 8.58 -3.10
CA VAL A 256 9.96 8.59 -4.06
C VAL A 256 10.36 7.94 -5.38
N LEU A 257 11.52 8.30 -5.92
CA LEU A 257 11.99 7.75 -7.20
C LEU A 257 12.23 6.24 -7.11
N VAL A 258 12.98 5.79 -6.11
CA VAL A 258 13.35 4.37 -5.96
C VAL A 258 12.14 3.50 -5.58
N LYS A 259 11.23 3.98 -4.71
CA LYS A 259 10.03 3.21 -4.31
C LYS A 259 9.05 2.98 -5.45
N THR A 260 9.18 3.65 -6.59
CA THR A 260 8.41 3.28 -7.79
C THR A 260 8.66 1.83 -8.23
N THR A 261 9.80 1.23 -7.87
CA THR A 261 10.07 -0.20 -8.06
C THR A 261 9.07 -1.11 -7.37
N LEU A 262 8.42 -0.65 -6.29
CA LEU A 262 7.39 -1.42 -5.57
C LEU A 262 6.08 -1.52 -6.36
N ILE A 263 5.88 -0.69 -7.37
CA ILE A 263 4.67 -0.73 -8.22
C ILE A 263 4.61 -2.08 -8.94
N LEU A 264 5.73 -2.58 -9.47
CA LEU A 264 5.75 -3.83 -10.22
C LEU A 264 5.33 -5.06 -9.39
N PRO A 265 5.94 -5.38 -8.23
CA PRO A 265 5.48 -6.47 -7.38
C PRO A 265 4.03 -6.23 -6.91
N ALA A 266 3.63 -5.01 -6.59
CA ALA A 266 2.24 -4.71 -6.19
C ALA A 266 1.23 -5.01 -7.32
N THR A 267 1.52 -4.61 -8.56
CA THR A 267 0.66 -4.89 -9.72
C THR A 267 0.61 -6.37 -10.04
N LEU A 268 1.75 -7.06 -10.04
CA LEU A 268 1.80 -8.52 -10.18
C LEU A 268 0.98 -9.19 -9.07
N SER A 269 1.00 -8.62 -7.86
CA SER A 269 0.23 -9.14 -6.74
C SER A 269 -1.26 -9.12 -6.96
N LEU A 270 -1.77 -8.00 -7.45
CA LEU A 270 -3.19 -7.86 -7.74
C LEU A 270 -3.66 -8.88 -8.80
N TYR A 271 -2.80 -9.20 -9.77
CA TYR A 271 -3.12 -10.16 -10.83
C TYR A 271 -2.97 -11.63 -10.40
N LEU A 272 -1.92 -11.94 -9.63
CA LEU A 272 -1.58 -13.32 -9.26
C LEU A 272 -2.35 -13.80 -8.03
N LEU A 273 -2.77 -12.92 -7.12
CA LEU A 273 -3.44 -13.31 -5.89
C LEU A 273 -4.71 -14.13 -6.13
N PRO A 274 -5.67 -13.74 -7.00
CA PRO A 274 -6.85 -14.57 -7.28
C PRO A 274 -6.47 -15.95 -7.85
N LYS A 275 -5.40 -16.02 -8.65
CA LYS A 275 -4.92 -17.29 -9.22
C LYS A 275 -4.31 -18.20 -8.16
N PHE A 276 -3.57 -17.65 -7.20
CA PHE A 276 -3.02 -18.41 -6.08
C PHE A 276 -4.11 -18.92 -5.14
N VAL A 277 -5.15 -18.12 -4.87
CA VAL A 277 -6.29 -18.55 -4.05
C VAL A 277 -7.04 -19.70 -4.75
N ASN A 278 -7.32 -19.59 -6.05
CA ASN A 278 -8.04 -20.61 -6.82
C ASN A 278 -7.25 -21.90 -7.05
N ARG A 279 -5.91 -21.84 -6.98
CA ARG A 279 -5.01 -22.99 -7.18
C ARG A 279 -4.18 -23.29 -5.94
N ARG A 280 -4.73 -23.03 -4.75
CA ARG A 280 -4.02 -23.24 -3.47
C ARG A 280 -3.51 -24.67 -3.27
N ASP A 281 -4.18 -25.64 -3.89
CA ASP A 281 -3.85 -27.06 -3.79
C ASP A 281 -2.80 -27.50 -4.85
N ASP A 282 -2.45 -26.62 -5.80
CA ASP A 282 -1.39 -26.85 -6.79
C ASP A 282 -0.08 -26.19 -6.33
N ALA A 283 0.69 -26.96 -5.55
CA ALA A 283 1.97 -26.52 -5.00
C ALA A 283 2.99 -26.14 -6.10
N LYS A 284 2.96 -26.82 -7.25
CA LYS A 284 3.89 -26.56 -8.37
C LYS A 284 3.60 -25.20 -9.00
N MET A 285 2.33 -24.92 -9.30
CA MET A 285 1.94 -23.62 -9.87
C MET A 285 2.18 -22.47 -8.90
N THR A 286 1.96 -22.68 -7.61
CA THR A 286 2.24 -21.66 -6.59
C THR A 286 3.74 -21.37 -6.48
N LYS A 287 4.59 -22.41 -6.45
CA LYS A 287 6.05 -22.25 -6.42
C LYS A 287 6.56 -21.53 -7.67
N PHE A 288 6.06 -21.91 -8.84
CA PHE A 288 6.42 -21.25 -10.09
C PHE A 288 6.02 -19.77 -10.09
N GLY A 289 4.77 -19.45 -9.72
CA GLY A 289 4.29 -18.08 -9.70
C GLY A 289 5.06 -17.19 -8.71
N VAL A 290 5.41 -17.71 -7.53
CA VAL A 290 6.22 -16.94 -6.56
C VAL A 290 7.65 -16.74 -7.06
N ASN A 291 8.31 -17.77 -7.60
CA ASN A 291 9.66 -17.64 -8.15
C ASN A 291 9.70 -16.70 -9.36
N ALA A 292 8.70 -16.77 -10.24
CA ALA A 292 8.59 -15.87 -11.38
C ALA A 292 8.40 -14.42 -10.91
N THR A 293 7.54 -14.19 -9.91
CA THR A 293 7.37 -12.84 -9.34
C THR A 293 8.67 -12.33 -8.72
N LEU A 294 9.34 -13.15 -7.91
CA LEU A 294 10.63 -12.81 -7.30
C LEU A 294 11.69 -12.47 -8.35
N GLY A 295 11.80 -13.27 -9.41
CA GLY A 295 12.74 -13.03 -10.51
C GLY A 295 12.44 -11.72 -11.26
N ILE A 296 11.17 -11.46 -11.57
CA ILE A 296 10.75 -10.21 -12.22
C ILE A 296 11.02 -9.01 -11.31
N THR A 297 10.70 -9.11 -10.01
CA THR A 297 10.96 -8.04 -9.03
C THR A 297 12.45 -7.80 -8.86
N PHE A 298 13.26 -8.86 -8.76
CA PHE A 298 14.71 -8.75 -8.70
C PHE A 298 15.27 -8.03 -9.93
N LEU A 299 14.87 -8.47 -11.12
CA LEU A 299 15.28 -7.85 -12.38
C LEU A 299 14.87 -6.37 -12.42
N SER A 300 13.66 -6.04 -12.01
CA SER A 300 13.19 -4.64 -11.98
C SER A 300 13.98 -3.75 -11.01
N GLY A 301 14.37 -4.28 -9.85
CA GLY A 301 15.17 -3.54 -8.89
C GLY A 301 16.63 -3.38 -9.34
N VAL A 302 17.22 -4.40 -9.98
CA VAL A 302 18.52 -4.28 -10.64
C VAL A 302 18.48 -3.26 -11.78
N THR A 303 17.42 -3.29 -12.61
CA THR A 303 17.21 -2.29 -13.65
C THR A 303 17.11 -0.88 -13.07
N MET A 304 16.36 -0.70 -11.97
CA MET A 304 16.30 0.61 -11.30
C MET A 304 17.68 1.03 -10.78
N PHE A 305 18.43 0.14 -10.14
CA PHE A 305 19.79 0.43 -9.67
C PHE A 305 20.70 0.90 -10.82
N ILE A 306 20.71 0.19 -11.94
CA ILE A 306 21.49 0.57 -13.13
C ILE A 306 20.99 1.92 -13.68
N LEU A 307 19.67 2.12 -13.77
CA LEU A 307 19.09 3.35 -14.28
C LEU A 307 19.50 4.57 -13.44
N VAL A 308 19.40 4.49 -12.10
CA VAL A 308 19.77 5.61 -11.24
C VAL A 308 21.28 5.79 -11.12
N LEU A 309 22.07 4.73 -11.30
CA LEU A 309 23.52 4.83 -11.37
C LEU A 309 23.99 5.58 -12.62
N LEU A 310 23.35 5.33 -13.76
CA LEU A 310 23.74 5.92 -15.05
C LEU A 310 23.07 7.26 -15.34
N ALA A 311 21.83 7.46 -14.88
CA ALA A 311 20.99 8.61 -15.22
C ALA A 311 20.42 9.32 -13.98
N GLY A 312 20.94 9.07 -12.78
CA GLY A 312 20.43 9.65 -11.53
C GLY A 312 20.40 11.17 -11.54
N ASP A 313 21.48 11.81 -11.98
CA ASP A 313 21.59 13.27 -12.08
C ASP A 313 20.53 13.86 -13.04
N PHE A 314 20.38 13.27 -14.23
CA PHE A 314 19.34 13.65 -15.19
C PHE A 314 17.93 13.47 -14.61
N LEU A 315 17.66 12.33 -13.97
CA LEU A 315 16.34 12.06 -13.39
C LEU A 315 16.01 13.03 -12.25
N VAL A 316 16.98 13.34 -11.38
CA VAL A 316 16.77 14.25 -10.24
C VAL A 316 16.55 15.68 -10.72
N SER A 317 17.41 16.18 -11.62
CA SER A 317 17.28 17.53 -12.17
C SER A 317 15.97 17.73 -12.95
N VAL A 318 15.54 16.73 -13.73
CA VAL A 318 14.28 16.80 -14.49
C VAL A 318 13.05 16.64 -13.60
N LEU A 319 13.05 15.76 -12.62
CA LEU A 319 11.85 15.50 -11.80
C LEU A 319 11.74 16.49 -10.63
N PHE A 320 12.80 16.64 -9.84
CA PHE A 320 12.76 17.37 -8.57
C PHE A 320 13.40 18.76 -8.66
N GLY A 321 14.39 18.96 -9.54
CA GLY A 321 15.09 20.23 -9.74
C GLY A 321 16.50 20.24 -9.13
N ALA A 322 17.25 21.32 -9.40
CA ALA A 322 18.67 21.43 -9.03
C ALA A 322 18.93 21.48 -7.51
N GLU A 323 17.95 21.92 -6.71
CA GLU A 323 18.06 21.98 -5.24
C GLU A 323 18.19 20.58 -4.59
N TYR A 324 17.92 19.52 -5.36
CA TYR A 324 17.95 18.14 -4.89
C TYR A 324 19.22 17.39 -5.28
N ASP A 325 20.31 18.07 -5.65
CA ASP A 325 21.58 17.45 -6.07
C ASP A 325 22.08 16.38 -5.07
N LEU A 326 21.95 16.64 -3.77
CA LEU A 326 22.30 15.68 -2.72
C LEU A 326 21.53 14.35 -2.84
N SER A 327 20.33 14.35 -3.41
CA SER A 327 19.53 13.13 -3.64
C SER A 327 20.23 12.15 -4.57
N VAL A 328 21.02 12.65 -5.54
CA VAL A 328 21.78 11.83 -6.49
C VAL A 328 22.74 10.91 -5.75
N THR A 329 23.35 11.40 -4.66
CA THR A 329 24.29 10.61 -3.84
C THR A 329 23.62 9.43 -3.13
N TYR A 330 22.33 9.54 -2.78
CA TYR A 330 21.59 8.47 -2.10
C TYR A 330 21.01 7.43 -3.06
N LEU A 331 20.77 7.79 -4.33
CA LEU A 331 20.00 6.96 -5.26
C LEU A 331 20.55 5.52 -5.43
N PRO A 332 21.84 5.29 -5.71
CA PRO A 332 22.34 3.92 -5.93
C PRO A 332 22.23 3.06 -4.66
N GLY A 333 22.65 3.60 -3.51
CA GLY A 333 22.56 2.89 -2.23
C GLY A 333 21.11 2.61 -1.86
N MET A 334 20.20 3.54 -2.15
CA MET A 334 18.78 3.40 -1.86
C MET A 334 18.13 2.34 -2.75
N ALA A 335 18.47 2.29 -4.04
CA ALA A 335 18.00 1.24 -4.95
C ALA A 335 18.43 -0.16 -4.47
N LEU A 336 19.68 -0.33 -4.00
CA LEU A 336 20.15 -1.59 -3.43
C LEU A 336 19.44 -1.91 -2.10
N MET A 337 19.29 -0.93 -1.21
CA MET A 337 18.57 -1.09 0.06
C MET A 337 17.12 -1.55 -0.15
N TRP A 338 16.45 -1.02 -1.18
CA TRP A 338 15.03 -1.29 -1.45
C TRP A 338 14.75 -2.57 -2.22
N LEU A 339 15.74 -3.12 -2.92
CA LEU A 339 15.63 -4.39 -3.65
C LEU A 339 15.08 -5.56 -2.78
N PRO A 340 15.65 -5.87 -1.60
CA PRO A 340 15.13 -6.96 -0.77
C PRO A 340 13.74 -6.67 -0.20
N TRP A 341 13.39 -5.39 0.04
CA TRP A 341 12.04 -4.99 0.44
C TRP A 341 11.02 -5.22 -0.68
N ALA A 342 11.35 -4.88 -1.93
CA ALA A 342 10.50 -5.15 -3.08
C ALA A 342 10.25 -6.66 -3.26
N MET A 343 11.30 -7.47 -3.11
CA MET A 343 11.17 -8.94 -3.14
C MET A 343 10.36 -9.48 -1.96
N SER A 344 10.51 -8.89 -0.77
CA SER A 344 9.70 -9.24 0.41
C SER A 344 8.22 -8.96 0.18
N LEU A 345 7.87 -7.86 -0.50
CA LEU A 345 6.49 -7.54 -0.90
C LEU A 345 5.90 -8.64 -1.82
N ALA A 346 6.71 -9.16 -2.75
CA ALA A 346 6.29 -10.27 -3.61
C ALA A 346 5.99 -11.56 -2.80
N LEU A 347 6.78 -11.86 -1.77
CA LEU A 347 6.50 -12.98 -0.87
C LEU A 347 5.31 -12.74 0.04
N LEU A 348 5.15 -11.49 0.49
CA LEU A 348 4.10 -11.09 1.42
C LEU A 348 2.73 -11.46 0.87
N MET A 349 2.51 -11.40 -0.45
CA MET A 349 1.28 -11.90 -1.07
C MET A 349 0.85 -13.28 -0.60
N ARG A 350 1.77 -14.26 -0.63
CA ARG A 350 1.48 -15.64 -0.27
C ARG A 350 1.28 -15.77 1.23
N ILE A 351 2.09 -15.05 2.00
CA ILE A 351 2.02 -15.03 3.47
C ILE A 351 0.68 -14.45 3.94
N THR A 352 0.23 -13.39 3.27
CA THR A 352 -1.08 -12.76 3.44
C THR A 352 -2.19 -13.70 3.00
N ALA A 353 -2.08 -14.35 1.84
CA ALA A 353 -3.07 -15.35 1.39
C ALA A 353 -3.22 -16.52 2.37
N ALA A 354 -2.15 -16.88 3.09
CA ALA A 354 -2.15 -17.91 4.12
C ALA A 354 -2.53 -17.39 5.52
N ALA A 355 -2.78 -16.10 5.70
CA ALA A 355 -3.01 -15.45 7.00
C ALA A 355 -1.97 -15.88 8.07
N SER A 356 -0.69 -15.87 7.69
CA SER A 356 0.37 -16.45 8.51
C SER A 356 0.65 -15.64 9.79
N LYS A 357 0.37 -16.24 10.96
CA LYS A 357 0.73 -15.68 12.27
C LYS A 357 2.24 -15.52 12.46
N SER A 358 3.03 -16.49 11.98
CA SER A 358 4.50 -16.42 12.08
C SER A 358 5.06 -15.28 11.22
N GLY A 359 4.51 -15.09 10.01
CA GLY A 359 4.84 -13.93 9.19
C GLY A 359 4.56 -12.61 9.90
N LEU A 360 3.43 -12.51 10.61
CA LEU A 360 3.09 -11.30 11.37
C LEU A 360 4.06 -11.03 12.51
N VAL A 361 4.38 -12.05 13.32
CA VAL A 361 5.36 -11.91 14.41
C VAL A 361 6.72 -11.45 13.89
N VAL A 362 7.19 -12.05 12.77
CA VAL A 362 8.45 -11.64 12.14
C VAL A 362 8.40 -10.18 11.72
N LEU A 363 7.36 -9.74 11.02
CA LEU A 363 7.27 -8.33 10.57
C LEU A 363 7.19 -7.35 11.73
N LEU A 364 6.52 -7.68 12.84
CA LEU A 364 6.47 -6.84 14.02
C LEU A 364 7.83 -6.70 14.70
N LEU A 365 8.58 -7.81 14.82
CA LEU A 365 9.94 -7.79 15.35
C LEU A 365 10.87 -6.96 14.45
N VAL A 366 10.79 -7.18 13.13
CA VAL A 366 11.55 -6.41 12.14
C VAL A 366 11.22 -4.92 12.24
N ALA A 367 9.95 -4.55 12.48
CA ALA A 367 9.56 -3.14 12.63
C ALA A 367 10.18 -2.49 13.87
N ALA A 368 10.23 -3.20 14.99
CA ALA A 368 10.94 -2.74 16.17
C ALA A 368 12.45 -2.63 15.93
N THR A 369 13.06 -3.63 15.30
CA THR A 369 14.49 -3.62 14.95
C THR A 369 14.85 -2.48 14.00
N GLN A 370 14.05 -2.25 12.96
CA GLN A 370 14.26 -1.16 12.01
C GLN A 370 14.16 0.19 12.70
N TRP A 371 13.14 0.40 13.53
CA TRP A 371 12.97 1.65 14.29
C TRP A 371 14.18 1.91 15.20
N ILE A 372 14.52 0.96 16.07
CA ILE A 372 15.62 1.11 17.04
C ILE A 372 16.95 1.33 16.32
N GLY A 373 17.28 0.50 15.32
CA GLY A 373 18.56 0.60 14.63
C GLY A 373 18.70 1.89 13.83
N ALA A 374 17.64 2.33 13.14
CA ALA A 374 17.67 3.60 12.42
C ALA A 374 17.77 4.80 13.37
N SER A 375 17.06 4.80 14.51
CA SER A 375 17.20 5.85 15.52
C SER A 375 18.60 5.95 16.13
N VAL A 376 19.34 4.84 16.21
CA VAL A 376 20.73 4.82 16.73
C VAL A 376 21.75 5.27 15.68
N LEU A 377 21.54 4.91 14.41
CA LEU A 377 22.49 5.19 13.34
C LEU A 377 22.37 6.61 12.78
N LEU A 378 21.21 7.25 12.89
CA LEU A 378 21.05 8.65 12.51
C LEU A 378 21.86 9.56 13.46
N PRO A 379 22.54 10.60 12.95
CA PRO A 379 22.33 11.26 11.66
C PRO A 379 23.03 10.65 10.43
N ASP A 380 23.78 9.55 10.55
CA ASP A 380 24.46 8.92 9.40
C ASP A 380 23.46 8.16 8.52
N VAL A 381 23.04 8.82 7.43
CA VAL A 381 22.06 8.29 6.47
C VAL A 381 22.59 7.07 5.73
N PHE A 382 23.89 7.02 5.38
CA PHE A 382 24.45 5.88 4.66
C PHE A 382 24.51 4.64 5.54
N ALA A 383 24.91 4.79 6.81
CA ALA A 383 24.89 3.70 7.79
C ALA A 383 23.46 3.19 8.03
N MET A 384 22.49 4.10 8.18
CA MET A 384 21.08 3.73 8.30
C MET A 384 20.56 2.99 7.06
N MET A 385 20.91 3.45 5.85
CA MET A 385 20.51 2.80 4.60
C MET A 385 21.09 1.39 4.47
N PHE A 386 22.38 1.23 4.77
CA PHE A 386 23.03 -0.07 4.77
C PHE A 386 22.38 -1.02 5.77
N PHE A 387 22.15 -0.56 7.00
CA PHE A 387 21.43 -1.32 8.03
C PHE A 387 20.03 -1.73 7.56
N ASN A 388 19.25 -0.80 6.99
CA ASN A 388 17.92 -1.09 6.50
C ASN A 388 17.92 -2.08 5.32
N GLY A 389 18.98 -2.08 4.50
CA GLY A 389 19.19 -3.07 3.44
C GLY A 389 19.49 -4.46 4.00
N LEU A 390 20.29 -4.55 5.07
CA LEU A 390 20.55 -5.80 5.79
C LEU A 390 19.27 -6.33 6.46
N VAL A 391 18.50 -5.48 7.13
CA VAL A 391 17.22 -5.83 7.75
C VAL A 391 16.23 -6.33 6.69
N GLY A 392 16.13 -5.64 5.54
CA GLY A 392 15.30 -6.07 4.42
C GLY A 392 15.74 -7.44 3.87
N THR A 393 17.05 -7.67 3.73
CA THR A 393 17.60 -8.95 3.25
C THR A 393 17.33 -10.09 4.22
N ALA A 394 17.54 -9.87 5.52
CA ALA A 394 17.21 -10.84 6.55
C ALA A 394 15.71 -11.15 6.57
N THR A 395 14.86 -10.13 6.45
CA THR A 395 13.40 -10.29 6.34
C THR A 395 13.03 -11.14 5.14
N LEU A 396 13.58 -10.85 3.96
CA LEU A 396 13.37 -11.65 2.74
C LEU A 396 13.73 -13.13 2.97
N ALA A 397 14.89 -13.41 3.56
CA ALA A 397 15.34 -14.76 3.84
C ALA A 397 14.41 -15.51 4.81
N VAL A 398 13.96 -14.85 5.88
CA VAL A 398 13.03 -15.43 6.86
C VAL A 398 11.65 -15.68 6.23
N LEU A 399 11.09 -14.71 5.51
CA LEU A 399 9.81 -14.87 4.83
C LEU A 399 9.86 -15.97 3.76
N PHE A 400 10.99 -16.08 3.04
CA PHE A 400 11.22 -17.15 2.07
C PHE A 400 11.30 -18.53 2.74
N THR A 401 11.94 -18.60 3.92
CA THR A 401 11.98 -19.83 4.72
C THR A 401 10.58 -20.23 5.19
N ILE A 402 9.79 -19.30 5.71
CA ILE A 402 8.38 -19.52 6.09
C ILE A 402 7.59 -20.03 4.87
N HIS A 403 7.81 -19.45 3.70
CA HIS A 403 7.21 -19.88 2.44
C HIS A 403 7.55 -21.35 2.11
N ILE A 404 8.81 -21.76 2.21
CA ILE A 404 9.24 -23.13 1.92
C ILE A 404 8.63 -24.11 2.93
N LEU A 405 8.69 -23.80 4.22
CA LEU A 405 8.15 -24.66 5.28
C LEU A 405 6.64 -24.86 5.11
N THR A 406 5.90 -23.78 4.85
CA THR A 406 4.45 -23.85 4.63
C THR A 406 4.11 -24.67 3.38
N ALA A 407 4.92 -24.60 2.31
CA ALA A 407 4.73 -25.41 1.12
C ALA A 407 4.89 -26.91 1.40
N ARG A 408 5.93 -27.29 2.14
CA ARG A 408 6.22 -28.70 2.49
C ARG A 408 5.13 -29.31 3.37
N SER A 409 4.62 -28.55 4.34
CA SER A 409 3.52 -29.00 5.20
C SER A 409 2.23 -29.24 4.40
N ALA A 410 1.94 -28.38 3.42
CA ALA A 410 0.78 -28.56 2.55
C ALA A 410 0.91 -29.80 1.65
N GLU A 411 2.09 -30.03 1.08
CA GLU A 411 2.38 -31.22 0.27
C GLU A 411 2.24 -32.51 1.08
N SER A 412 2.81 -32.54 2.29
CA SER A 412 2.73 -33.69 3.20
C SER A 412 1.28 -34.01 3.58
N ALA A 413 0.47 -32.97 3.87
CA ALA A 413 -0.94 -33.13 4.17
C ALA A 413 -1.75 -33.62 2.95
N ALA A 414 -1.39 -33.20 1.74
CA ALA A 414 -2.04 -33.66 0.51
C ALA A 414 -1.74 -35.15 0.24
N VAL A 415 -0.49 -35.59 0.42
CA VAL A 415 -0.10 -37.00 0.29
C VAL A 415 -0.82 -37.88 1.33
N ALA A 416 -0.88 -37.44 2.59
CA ALA A 416 -1.59 -38.17 3.64
C ALA A 416 -3.08 -38.37 3.30
N ARG A 417 -3.77 -37.33 2.82
CA ARG A 417 -5.18 -37.43 2.38
C ARG A 417 -5.36 -38.31 1.14
N ALA A 418 -4.37 -38.39 0.26
CA ALA A 418 -4.43 -39.25 -0.91
C ALA A 418 -4.31 -40.74 -0.53
N LEU A 419 -3.45 -41.06 0.44
CA LEU A 419 -3.31 -42.41 0.99
C LEU A 419 -4.54 -42.84 1.79
N GLU A 420 -5.18 -41.92 2.52
CA GLU A 420 -6.44 -42.20 3.24
C GLU A 420 -7.60 -42.52 2.28
N LYS A 421 -7.64 -41.87 1.11
CA LYS A 421 -8.67 -42.12 0.08
C LYS A 421 -8.43 -43.39 -0.74
N ASN A 422 -7.17 -43.77 -0.93
CA ASN A 422 -6.78 -44.96 -1.69
C ASN A 422 -5.85 -45.82 -0.82
N PRO A 423 -6.38 -46.51 0.20
CA PRO A 423 -5.57 -47.40 1.01
C PRO A 423 -4.93 -48.45 0.08
N PRO A 424 -3.64 -48.78 0.27
CA PRO A 424 -2.99 -49.79 -0.54
C PRO A 424 -3.79 -51.10 -0.43
N ILE A 425 -4.21 -51.63 -1.59
CA ILE A 425 -4.88 -52.94 -1.67
C ILE A 425 -3.88 -53.95 -1.09
N ARG A 426 -4.25 -54.53 0.06
CA ARG A 426 -3.44 -55.52 0.76
C ARG A 426 -3.50 -56.88 0.10
#